data_AF-A0A1Y2X8U7-F1
#
_entry.id   AF-A0A1Y2X8U7-F1
#
_cell.length_a   1.000
_cell.length_b   1.000
_cell.length_c   1.000
_cell.angle_alpha   90.00
_cell.angle_beta   90.00
_cell.angle_gamma   90.00
#
_symmetry.space_group_name_H-M   'P 1'
#
loop_
_entity.id
_entity.type
_entity.pdbx_description
1 polymer ?
#
loop_
_entity_poly.entity_id
_entity_poly.type
_entity_poly.pdbx_seq_one_letter_code
_entity_poly.pdbx_strand_id
1 'polypeptide(L)'
;WLFPECFEFLLANQLQSGGWESYATPTDGILNTAAALLSLRKHLQSEPNNEDLLLRSQKAEAALRQLLHVWDVHSTDQVGFEILVVSLLDLLQHEGISLDFPQ
;
A
#
# COMPACT_ATOMS: atom_id res chain seq x y z
N TRP A 1 -16.74 0.68 9.37
CA TRP A 1 -15.35 0.70 9.87
C TRP A 1 -15.36 0.67 11.38
N LEU A 2 -14.61 -0.25 12.01
CA LEU A 2 -14.65 -0.44 13.47
C LEU A 2 -13.76 0.57 14.23
N PHE A 3 -12.73 1.11 13.56
CA PHE A 3 -11.75 2.02 14.14
C PHE A 3 -11.53 3.23 13.20
N PRO A 4 -12.41 4.25 13.25
CA PRO A 4 -12.32 5.42 12.37
C PRO A 4 -11.03 6.23 12.60
N GLU A 5 -10.55 6.34 13.83
CA GLU A 5 -9.35 7.09 14.19
C GLU A 5 -8.09 6.49 13.54
N CYS A 6 -8.06 5.17 13.35
CA CYS A 6 -6.97 4.51 12.63
C CYS A 6 -6.95 4.91 11.15
N PHE A 7 -8.13 5.07 10.55
CA PHE A 7 -8.23 5.51 9.16
C PHE A 7 -7.88 6.99 9.00
N GLU A 8 -8.34 7.84 9.91
CA GLU A 8 -7.93 9.26 9.94
C GLU A 8 -6.42 9.41 10.10
N PHE A 9 -5.80 8.61 10.99
CA PHE A 9 -4.35 8.57 11.13
C PHE A 9 -3.67 8.17 9.82
N LEU A 10 -4.17 7.15 9.12
CA LEU A 10 -3.67 6.73 7.82
C LEU A 10 -3.72 7.90 6.82
N LEU A 11 -4.87 8.57 6.69
CA LEU A 11 -5.03 9.70 5.78
C LEU A 11 -4.10 10.87 6.11
N ALA A 12 -3.92 11.18 7.40
CA ALA A 12 -3.07 12.27 7.85
C ALA A 12 -1.58 12.04 7.60
N ASN A 13 -1.14 10.77 7.50
CA ASN A 13 0.26 10.39 7.40
C ASN A 13 0.69 9.93 6.00
N GLN A 14 -0.15 10.10 4.97
CA GLN A 14 0.30 9.85 3.59
C GLN A 14 1.39 10.84 3.21
N LEU A 15 2.54 10.33 2.77
CA LEU A 15 3.66 11.17 2.34
C LEU A 15 3.37 11.85 1.01
N GLN A 16 4.15 12.87 0.67
CA GLN A 16 4.06 13.54 -0.63
C GLN A 16 4.36 12.59 -1.80
N SER A 17 5.18 11.54 -1.58
CA SER A 17 5.42 10.47 -2.54
C SER A 17 4.16 9.63 -2.83
N GLY A 18 3.16 9.67 -1.95
CA GLY A 18 1.96 8.85 -1.99
C GLY A 18 2.03 7.60 -1.11
N GLY A 19 3.22 7.22 -0.64
CA GLY A 19 3.44 6.05 0.22
C GLY A 19 3.39 6.34 1.72
N TRP A 20 3.60 5.28 2.50
CA TRP A 20 3.83 5.30 3.95
C TRP A 20 5.20 4.68 4.24
N GLU A 21 6.24 5.32 3.71
CA GLU A 21 7.61 4.85 3.88
C GLU A 21 8.04 4.89 5.36
N SER A 22 8.74 3.85 5.79
CA SER A 22 9.39 3.78 7.10
C SER A 22 10.90 3.77 6.90
N TYR A 23 11.61 4.62 7.64
CA TYR A 23 13.08 4.72 7.58
C TYR A 23 13.80 3.47 8.11
N ALA A 24 13.08 2.48 8.63
CA ALA A 24 13.68 1.28 9.19
C ALA A 24 14.17 0.32 8.10
N THR A 25 13.31 -0.04 7.13
CA THR A 25 13.67 -0.93 6.01
C THR A 25 12.86 -0.62 4.75
N PRO A 26 13.39 -0.88 3.53
CA PRO A 26 12.63 -0.75 2.28
C PRO A 26 11.33 -1.57 2.26
N THR A 27 11.36 -2.76 2.87
CA THR A 27 10.22 -3.68 2.95
C THR A 27 9.06 -3.11 3.77
N ASP A 28 9.35 -2.38 4.85
CA ASP A 28 8.32 -1.72 5.66
C ASP A 28 7.54 -0.69 4.84
N GLY A 29 8.23 0.04 3.95
CA GLY A 29 7.58 0.98 3.04
C GLY A 29 6.59 0.29 2.10
N ILE A 30 6.94 -0.90 1.59
CA ILE A 30 6.06 -1.72 0.74
C ILE A 30 4.84 -2.17 1.54
N LEU A 31 5.05 -2.78 2.70
CA LEU A 31 3.97 -3.31 3.54
C LEU A 31 2.99 -2.21 3.96
N ASN A 32 3.51 -1.11 4.50
CA ASN A 32 2.69 0.01 4.95
C ASN A 32 1.89 0.61 3.80
N THR A 33 2.53 0.82 2.64
CA THR A 33 1.86 1.39 1.48
C THR A 33 0.80 0.43 0.91
N ALA A 34 1.08 -0.87 0.84
CA ALA A 34 0.12 -1.88 0.38
C ALA A 34 -1.09 -1.99 1.31
N ALA A 35 -0.86 -2.07 2.63
CA ALA A 35 -1.95 -2.11 3.61
C ALA A 35 -2.79 -0.82 3.58
N ALA A 36 -2.14 0.34 3.45
CA ALA A 36 -2.84 1.62 3.38
C ALA A 36 -3.68 1.74 2.10
N LEU A 37 -3.12 1.36 0.95
CA LEU A 37 -3.82 1.31 -0.33
C LEU A 37 -5.05 0.39 -0.28
N LEU A 38 -4.91 -0.80 0.33
CA LEU A 38 -6.02 -1.73 0.52
C LEU A 38 -7.15 -1.10 1.35
N SER A 39 -6.80 -0.41 2.44
CA SER A 39 -7.76 0.30 3.28
C SER A 39 -8.47 1.41 2.50
N LEU A 40 -7.74 2.22 1.72
CA LEU A 40 -8.32 3.26 0.87
C LEU A 40 -9.31 2.71 -0.15
N ARG A 41 -8.96 1.63 -0.85
CA ARG A 41 -9.84 1.00 -1.84
C ARG A 41 -11.13 0.47 -1.24
N LYS A 42 -11.04 -0.20 -0.08
CA LYS A 42 -12.22 -0.68 0.65
C LYS A 42 -13.12 0.46 1.13
N HIS A 43 -12.55 1.60 1.54
CA HIS A 43 -13.36 2.79 1.89
C HIS A 43 -14.02 3.39 0.64
N LEU A 44 -13.27 3.49 -0.46
CA LEU A 44 -13.79 4.00 -1.73
C LEU A 44 -14.95 3.16 -2.28
N GLN A 45 -14.98 1.84 -2.04
CA GLN A 45 -16.15 1.02 -2.38
C GLN A 45 -17.42 1.45 -1.63
N SER A 46 -17.29 1.92 -0.39
CA SER A 46 -18.40 2.43 0.40
C SER A 46 -18.74 3.89 0.03
N GLU A 47 -17.74 4.65 -0.45
CA GLU A 47 -17.85 6.07 -0.78
C GLU A 47 -17.27 6.38 -2.18
N PRO A 48 -17.88 5.87 -3.26
CA PRO A 48 -17.27 5.88 -4.60
C PRO A 48 -17.07 7.28 -5.20
N ASN A 49 -17.77 8.28 -4.68
CA ASN A 49 -17.68 9.67 -5.14
C ASN A 49 -16.68 10.51 -4.32
N ASN A 50 -15.93 9.89 -3.41
CA ASN A 50 -14.92 10.59 -2.61
C ASN A 50 -13.64 10.82 -3.44
N GLU A 51 -13.55 12.00 -4.05
CA GLU A 51 -12.43 12.39 -4.91
C GLU A 51 -11.08 12.41 -4.18
N ASP A 52 -11.07 12.78 -2.90
CA ASP A 52 -9.85 12.79 -2.08
C ASP A 52 -9.33 11.35 -1.89
N LEU A 53 -10.21 10.42 -1.51
CA LEU A 53 -9.84 9.00 -1.38
C LEU A 53 -9.37 8.39 -2.70
N LEU A 54 -10.02 8.75 -3.81
CA LEU A 54 -9.61 8.30 -5.14
C LEU A 54 -8.20 8.81 -5.48
N LEU A 55 -7.93 10.09 -5.29
CA LEU A 55 -6.62 10.69 -5.56
C LEU A 55 -5.53 10.08 -4.68
N ARG A 56 -5.80 9.91 -3.38
CA ARG A 56 -4.88 9.29 -2.43
C ARG A 56 -4.58 7.84 -2.80
N SER A 57 -5.60 7.10 -3.22
CA SER A 57 -5.45 5.72 -3.68
C SER A 57 -4.57 5.63 -4.93
N GLN A 58 -4.75 6.52 -5.90
CA GLN A 58 -3.92 6.55 -7.12
C GLN A 58 -2.45 6.86 -6.80
N LYS A 59 -2.20 7.82 -5.91
CA LYS A 59 -0.84 8.15 -5.45
C LYS A 59 -0.18 6.98 -4.72
N ALA A 60 -0.93 6.31 -3.84
CA ALA A 60 -0.45 5.14 -3.11
C ALA A 60 -0.13 3.97 -4.05
N GLU A 61 -0.96 3.73 -5.07
CA GLU A 61 -0.70 2.73 -6.10
C GLU A 61 0.59 3.05 -6.88
N ALA A 62 0.78 4.30 -7.30
CA ALA A 62 1.99 4.73 -7.99
C ALA A 62 3.24 4.58 -7.11
N ALA A 63 3.17 4.98 -5.84
CA ALA A 63 4.26 4.81 -4.88
C ALA A 63 4.62 3.34 -4.68
N LEU A 64 3.61 2.48 -4.51
CA LEU A 64 3.82 1.04 -4.33
C LEU A 64 4.48 0.40 -5.55
N ARG A 65 4.09 0.78 -6.77
CA ARG A 65 4.76 0.34 -8.01
C ARG A 65 6.25 0.69 -8.00
N GLN A 66 6.60 1.91 -7.59
CA GLN A 66 7.99 2.33 -7.52
C GLN A 66 8.77 1.55 -6.46
N LEU A 67 8.19 1.36 -5.27
CA LEU A 67 8.80 0.60 -4.19
C LEU A 67 9.05 -0.87 -4.59
N LEU A 68 8.08 -1.51 -5.24
CA LEU A 68 8.22 -2.89 -5.74
C LEU A 68 9.29 -3.00 -6.83
N HIS A 69 9.41 -2.02 -7.72
CA HIS A 69 10.41 -2.04 -8.79
C HIS A 69 11.85 -1.93 -8.25
N VAL A 70 12.06 -1.23 -7.15
CA VAL A 70 13.39 -1.11 -6.51
C VAL A 70 13.62 -2.16 -5.43
N TRP A 71 12.65 -3.04 -5.18
CA TRP A 71 12.76 -4.05 -4.15
C TRP A 71 13.66 -5.19 -4.61
N ASP A 72 14.81 -5.31 -3.95
CA ASP A 72 15.71 -6.44 -4.14
C ASP A 72 15.35 -7.57 -3.17
N VAL A 73 14.51 -8.49 -3.66
CA VAL A 73 14.03 -9.66 -2.91
C VAL A 73 15.19 -10.56 -2.46
N HIS A 74 16.28 -10.60 -3.24
CA HIS A 74 17.39 -11.54 -3.01
C HIS A 74 18.39 -11.07 -1.94
N SER A 75 18.45 -9.77 -1.64
CA SER A 75 19.32 -9.24 -0.58
C SER A 75 18.63 -9.10 0.77
N THR A 76 17.31 -9.28 0.84
CA THR A 76 16.57 -9.20 2.10
C THR A 76 16.58 -10.54 2.86
N ASP A 77 17.44 -10.64 3.86
CA ASP A 77 17.55 -11.75 4.83
C ASP A 77 16.30 -11.85 5.78
N GLN A 78 15.16 -11.29 5.37
CA GLN A 78 13.97 -11.09 6.19
C GLN A 78 12.92 -12.16 5.92
N VAL A 79 13.20 -13.37 6.42
CA VAL A 79 12.31 -14.53 6.32
C VAL A 79 10.89 -14.19 6.80
N GLY A 80 9.90 -14.31 5.91
CA GLY A 80 8.46 -14.17 6.21
C GLY A 80 7.80 -12.86 5.77
N PHE A 81 8.57 -11.81 5.47
CA PHE A 81 8.01 -10.56 4.93
C PHE A 81 7.49 -10.74 3.50
N GLU A 82 8.14 -11.59 2.72
CA GLU A 82 7.76 -11.93 1.35
C GLU A 82 6.33 -12.52 1.30
N ILE A 83 5.98 -13.37 2.27
CA ILE A 83 4.64 -13.98 2.37
C ILE A 83 3.59 -12.91 2.63
N LEU A 84 3.87 -11.94 3.51
CA LEU A 84 2.96 -10.85 3.82
C LEU A 84 2.78 -9.90 2.63
N VAL A 85 3.86 -9.54 1.94
CA VAL A 85 3.81 -8.72 0.72
C VAL A 85 2.96 -9.43 -0.34
N VAL A 86 3.23 -10.71 -0.63
CA VAL A 86 2.46 -11.50 -1.61
C VAL A 86 0.98 -11.56 -1.21
N SER A 87 0.67 -11.77 0.07
CA SER A 87 -0.71 -11.82 0.55
C SER A 87 -1.43 -10.47 0.38
N LEU A 88 -0.76 -9.36 0.67
CA LEU A 88 -1.33 -8.02 0.46
C LEU A 88 -1.57 -7.72 -1.01
N LEU A 89 -0.68 -8.16 -1.89
CA LEU A 89 -0.86 -7.99 -3.33
C LEU A 89 -2.02 -8.81 -3.89
N ASP A 90 -2.20 -10.04 -3.42
CA ASP A 90 -3.37 -10.85 -3.76
C ASP A 90 -4.67 -10.16 -3.32
N LEU A 91 -4.70 -9.59 -2.11
CA LEU A 91 -5.84 -8.80 -1.65
C LEU A 91 -6.08 -7.55 -2.52
N LEU A 92 -5.02 -6.85 -2.92
CA LEU A 92 -5.13 -5.70 -3.81
C LEU A 92 -5.61 -6.08 -5.22
N GLN A 93 -5.24 -7.26 -5.71
CA GLN A 93 -5.73 -7.80 -6.98
C GLN A 93 -7.25 -8.04 -6.94
N HIS A 94 -7.78 -8.54 -5.83
CA HIS A 94 -9.23 -8.67 -5.63
C HIS A 94 -9.96 -7.31 -5.62
N GLU A 95 -9.26 -6.23 -5.26
CA GLU A 95 -9.76 -4.85 -5.32
C GLU A 95 -9.53 -4.18 -6.70
N GLY A 96 -9.06 -4.94 -7.70
CA GLY A 96 -8.85 -4.47 -9.07
C GLY A 96 -7.51 -3.77 -9.31
N ILE A 97 -6.55 -3.86 -8.38
CA ILE A 97 -5.20 -3.34 -8.55
C ILE A 97 -4.26 -4.49 -8.91
N SER A 98 -3.74 -4.50 -10.14
CA SER A 98 -2.69 -5.42 -10.55
C SER A 98 -1.33 -4.71 -10.54
N LEU A 99 -0.42 -5.19 -9.70
CA LEU A 99 0.95 -4.69 -9.58
C LEU A 99 1.90 -5.80 -10.03
N ASP A 100 2.76 -5.48 -11.00
CA ASP A 100 3.74 -6.43 -11.50
C ASP A 100 4.95 -6.48 -10.57
N PHE A 101 5.48 -7.69 -10.37
CA PHE A 101 6.75 -7.90 -9.70
C PHE A 101 7.90 -7.78 -10.71
N PRO A 102 9.02 -7.12 -10.37
CA PRO A 102 10.24 -7.31 -11.15
C PRO A 102 10.60 -8.80 -11.18
N GLN A 103 10.87 -9.33 -12.38
CA GLN A 103 11.29 -10.72 -12.61
C GLN A 103 12.73 -10.96 -12.19
#